data_AF-A0A084SIE3-F1
#
_entry.id   AF-A0A084SIE3-F1
#
_cell.length_a   1.000
_cell.length_b   1.000
_cell.length_c   1.000
_cell.angle_alpha   90.00
_cell.angle_beta   90.00
_cell.angle_gamma   90.00
#
_symmetry.space_group_name_H-M   'P 1'
#
loop_
_entity.id
_entity.type
_entity.pdbx_description
1 polymer ?
#
loop_
_entity_poly.entity_id
_entity_poly.type
_entity_poly.pdbx_seq_one_letter_code
_entity_poly.pdbx_strand_id
1 'polypeptide(L)'
;MRLCVLLAGLLVMTGCAATGRPMGGSVIAASYRYSPLTPAAAPKAPLSVTAAPPAASPAPRKQVRPPPPAASRENVLATARELVGNRKVKVAGRTWPDDCTGFVEGVYARAGVSFRGSGVAGDNGVTAIYRYARDHGRVFTRGKPKPGDLVFFRETYDQNRDGRRNDGLTHVGLVDEVASDGTVVVIHRVKRGVVRYRMNLAKPSLRRDPRTGEVLNDMLRVPGATKMPVLTGQLFASYGSVLPDPKPAKPTKAAAVARR
;
A
#
# COMPACT_ATOMS: atom_id res chain seq x y z
N MET A 1 -59.57 61.25 -40.43
CA MET A 1 -58.32 62.01 -40.26
C MET A 1 -57.14 61.08 -40.50
N ARG A 2 -56.28 61.44 -41.46
CA ARG A 2 -55.02 60.76 -41.79
C ARG A 2 -53.92 61.14 -40.79
N LEU A 3 -52.96 60.23 -40.59
CA LEU A 3 -51.53 60.36 -40.22
C LEU A 3 -51.18 59.29 -39.17
N CYS A 4 -50.03 58.62 -39.15
CA CYS A 4 -48.91 58.42 -40.07
C CYS A 4 -47.87 57.60 -39.30
N VAL A 5 -47.11 56.79 -40.03
CA VAL A 5 -45.68 56.46 -39.81
C VAL A 5 -45.32 55.31 -38.85
N LEU A 6 -44.72 54.30 -39.50
CA LEU A 6 -43.88 53.21 -39.01
C LEU A 6 -42.71 53.70 -38.13
N LEU A 7 -42.24 52.86 -37.20
CA LEU A 7 -40.81 52.55 -37.10
C LEU A 7 -40.54 51.20 -36.42
N ALA A 8 -39.52 50.53 -36.93
CA ALA A 8 -39.02 49.21 -36.57
C ALA A 8 -38.36 49.14 -35.18
N GLY A 9 -38.26 47.93 -34.63
CA GLY A 9 -37.47 47.68 -33.42
C GLY A 9 -37.46 46.23 -32.98
N LEU A 10 -36.76 45.37 -33.72
CA LEU A 10 -36.36 44.03 -33.31
C LEU A 10 -35.28 44.15 -32.23
N LEU A 11 -35.50 43.61 -31.03
CA LEU A 11 -34.43 43.34 -30.06
C LEU A 11 -34.80 42.14 -29.19
N VAL A 12 -34.36 40.97 -29.68
CA VAL A 12 -34.24 39.74 -28.90
C VAL A 12 -33.10 39.95 -27.91
N MET A 13 -33.41 40.01 -26.62
CA MET A 13 -32.41 39.91 -25.56
C MET A 13 -32.60 38.60 -24.80
N THR A 14 -31.61 37.74 -25.01
CA THR A 14 -31.31 36.48 -24.36
C THR A 14 -31.10 36.67 -22.86
N GLY A 15 -32.06 36.20 -22.06
CA GLY A 15 -31.94 36.12 -20.60
C GLY A 15 -31.66 34.70 -20.12
N CYS A 16 -30.42 34.21 -20.31
CA CYS A 16 -29.91 33.04 -19.59
C CYS A 16 -29.12 33.51 -18.37
N ALA A 17 -29.75 33.58 -17.19
CA ALA A 17 -29.06 33.50 -15.88
C ALA A 17 -30.07 33.60 -14.73
N ALA A 18 -30.62 32.47 -14.30
CA ALA A 18 -31.15 32.34 -12.95
C ALA A 18 -30.63 31.03 -12.36
N THR A 19 -29.64 31.22 -11.50
CA THR A 19 -29.02 30.28 -10.58
C THR A 19 -30.06 29.49 -9.77
N GLY A 20 -30.03 28.18 -9.89
CA GLY A 20 -30.77 27.27 -9.01
C GLY A 20 -30.19 25.87 -9.09
N ARG A 21 -29.06 25.62 -8.42
CA ARG A 21 -28.57 24.25 -8.21
C ARG A 21 -29.58 23.56 -7.28
N PRO A 22 -30.11 22.36 -7.61
CA PRO A 22 -31.00 21.66 -6.71
C PRO A 22 -30.29 21.35 -5.40
N MET A 23 -30.94 21.69 -4.28
CA MET A 23 -30.53 21.29 -2.95
C MET A 23 -30.71 19.78 -2.81
N GLY A 24 -29.60 19.04 -2.91
CA GLY A 24 -29.59 17.60 -2.73
C GLY A 24 -28.18 17.04 -2.86
N GLY A 25 -27.42 17.05 -1.76
CA GLY A 25 -26.24 16.20 -1.61
C GLY A 25 -24.89 16.81 -2.01
N SER A 26 -24.31 17.63 -1.14
CA SER A 26 -22.86 17.82 -1.08
C SER A 26 -22.41 17.91 0.38
N VAL A 27 -22.63 16.83 1.12
CA VAL A 27 -22.15 16.71 2.51
C VAL A 27 -21.71 15.28 2.86
N ILE A 28 -20.88 14.62 2.05
CA ILE A 28 -20.25 13.33 2.48
C ILE A 28 -18.76 13.23 2.13
N ALA A 29 -18.06 14.35 1.93
CA ALA A 29 -16.60 14.34 1.77
C ALA A 29 -15.85 15.16 2.84
N ALA A 30 -16.47 16.21 3.39
CA ALA A 30 -15.80 17.15 4.28
C ALA A 30 -15.40 16.56 5.66
N SER A 31 -16.08 15.51 6.12
CA SER A 31 -15.85 14.92 7.46
C SER A 31 -14.75 13.85 7.51
N TYR A 32 -14.23 13.40 6.36
CA TYR A 32 -13.21 12.34 6.32
C TYR A 32 -11.79 12.92 6.26
N ARG A 33 -11.30 13.47 7.38
CA ARG A 33 -9.86 13.72 7.55
C ARG A 33 -9.13 12.37 7.68
N TYR A 34 -8.59 11.91 6.56
CA TYR A 34 -7.74 10.72 6.51
C TYR A 34 -6.33 11.08 6.98
N SER A 35 -5.87 10.44 8.06
CA SER A 35 -4.51 10.59 8.56
C SER A 35 -3.88 9.20 8.61
N PRO A 36 -3.01 8.84 7.64
CA PRO A 36 -2.25 7.60 7.72
C PRO A 36 -1.29 7.67 8.91
N LEU A 37 -0.78 6.51 9.33
CA LEU A 37 0.24 6.40 10.38
C LEU A 37 1.55 7.13 10.09
N THR A 38 1.70 7.63 8.86
CA THR A 38 2.93 8.21 8.35
C THR A 38 2.63 9.61 7.84
N PRO A 39 3.33 10.66 8.31
CA PRO A 39 3.13 12.01 7.79
C PRO A 39 3.36 12.06 6.27
N ALA A 40 2.69 13.01 5.60
CA ALA A 40 2.92 13.23 4.18
C ALA A 40 4.39 13.62 3.93
N ALA A 41 5.02 13.03 2.92
CA ALA A 41 6.40 13.35 2.57
C ALA A 41 6.53 14.85 2.22
N ALA A 42 7.41 15.56 2.91
CA ALA A 42 7.71 16.96 2.62
C ALA A 42 8.25 17.13 1.19
N PRO A 43 7.92 18.23 0.48
CA PRO A 43 8.56 18.54 -0.79
C PRO A 43 10.06 18.79 -0.56
N LYS A 44 10.92 17.99 -1.19
CA LYS A 44 12.37 18.22 -1.17
C LYS A 44 12.72 19.33 -2.17
N ALA A 45 13.54 20.28 -1.73
CA ALA A 45 14.18 21.27 -2.58
C ALA A 45 15.02 20.57 -3.68
N PRO A 46 15.21 21.20 -4.87
CA PRO A 46 15.99 20.60 -5.94
C PRO A 46 17.45 20.47 -5.52
N LEU A 47 17.97 19.24 -5.63
CA LEU A 47 19.39 18.95 -5.47
C LEU A 47 20.11 19.32 -6.77
N SER A 48 21.01 20.29 -6.69
CA SER A 48 21.94 20.63 -7.77
C SER A 48 22.82 19.43 -8.09
N VAL A 49 22.85 19.05 -9.36
CA VAL A 49 23.68 17.95 -9.87
C VAL A 49 25.08 18.50 -10.15
N THR A 50 26.08 18.02 -9.42
CA THR A 50 27.50 18.20 -9.79
C THR A 50 28.06 16.89 -10.34
N ALA A 51 28.94 17.00 -11.32
CA ALA A 51 29.39 15.96 -12.24
C ALA A 51 30.11 14.75 -11.60
N ALA A 52 30.05 13.62 -12.31
CA ALA A 52 30.59 12.32 -11.93
C ALA A 52 32.12 12.20 -12.13
N PRO A 53 32.85 11.46 -11.26
CA PRO A 53 34.21 10.98 -11.54
C PRO A 53 34.21 9.67 -12.37
N PRO A 54 35.32 9.36 -13.08
CA PRO A 54 35.40 8.23 -13.99
C PRO A 54 35.50 6.86 -13.30
N ALA A 55 35.10 5.84 -14.06
CA ALA A 55 34.87 4.47 -13.65
C ALA A 55 36.16 3.73 -13.21
N ALA A 56 36.10 3.11 -12.03
CA ALA A 56 37.04 2.08 -11.60
C ALA A 56 36.47 0.68 -11.88
N SER A 57 37.29 -0.19 -12.47
CA SER A 57 36.97 -1.58 -12.84
C SER A 57 36.52 -2.43 -11.64
N PRO A 58 35.55 -3.36 -11.81
CA PRO A 58 35.04 -4.15 -10.71
C PRO A 58 35.99 -5.30 -10.33
N ALA A 59 36.47 -5.29 -9.10
CA ALA A 59 37.10 -6.44 -8.45
C ALA A 59 36.12 -7.64 -8.34
N PRO A 60 36.62 -8.89 -8.33
CA PRO A 60 35.77 -10.07 -8.30
C PRO A 60 34.92 -10.13 -7.02
N ARG A 61 33.60 -10.19 -7.19
CA ARG A 61 32.64 -10.31 -6.08
C ARG A 61 32.82 -11.66 -5.40
N LYS A 62 33.33 -11.65 -4.16
CA LYS A 62 33.17 -12.76 -3.22
C LYS A 62 31.69 -13.16 -3.20
N GLN A 63 31.38 -14.43 -3.44
CA GLN A 63 30.03 -14.95 -3.32
C GLN A 63 29.56 -14.75 -1.88
N VAL A 64 28.64 -13.80 -1.69
CA VAL A 64 28.05 -13.52 -0.38
C VAL A 64 27.05 -14.64 -0.11
N ARG A 65 27.38 -15.52 0.85
CA ARG A 65 26.47 -16.56 1.32
C ARG A 65 25.16 -15.89 1.80
N PRO A 66 23.98 -16.43 1.46
CA PRO A 66 22.72 -15.88 1.92
C PRO A 66 22.70 -15.76 3.45
N PRO A 67 22.14 -14.67 4.01
CA PRO A 67 22.03 -14.52 5.45
C PRO A 67 21.16 -15.64 6.05
N PRO A 68 21.37 -16.02 7.31
CA PRO A 68 20.52 -16.97 7.99
C PRO A 68 19.07 -16.47 8.04
N PRO A 69 18.06 -17.35 8.09
CA PRO A 69 16.65 -16.98 7.94
C PRO A 69 16.13 -15.88 8.88
N ALA A 70 16.60 -15.86 10.14
CA ALA A 70 16.23 -14.81 11.10
C ALA A 70 16.75 -13.43 10.64
N ALA A 71 18.02 -13.37 10.22
CA ALA A 71 18.60 -12.16 9.64
C ALA A 71 17.90 -11.78 8.32
N SER A 72 17.41 -12.75 7.53
CA SER A 72 16.62 -12.47 6.32
C SER A 72 15.31 -11.72 6.62
N ARG A 73 14.58 -12.11 7.66
CA ARG A 73 13.33 -11.44 8.07
C ARG A 73 13.57 -10.07 8.69
N GLU A 74 14.61 -9.95 9.52
CA GLU A 74 15.03 -8.67 10.10
C GLU A 74 15.45 -7.69 9.01
N ASN A 75 16.24 -8.13 8.03
CA ASN A 75 16.65 -7.28 6.90
C ASN A 75 15.44 -6.80 6.08
N VAL A 76 14.47 -7.69 5.83
CA VAL A 76 13.22 -7.35 5.15
C VAL A 76 12.45 -6.28 5.92
N LEU A 77 12.25 -6.47 7.23
CA LEU A 77 11.54 -5.50 8.07
C LEU A 77 12.28 -4.16 8.16
N ALA A 78 13.59 -4.18 8.39
CA ALA A 78 14.40 -2.97 8.47
C ALA A 78 14.31 -2.16 7.18
N THR A 79 14.51 -2.80 6.02
CA THR A 79 14.42 -2.13 4.72
C THR A 79 13.00 -1.61 4.44
N ALA A 80 11.96 -2.37 4.78
CA ALA A 80 10.58 -1.88 4.63
C ALA A 80 10.32 -0.61 5.46
N ARG A 81 10.82 -0.59 6.71
CA ARG A 81 10.66 0.54 7.64
C ARG A 81 11.44 1.77 7.20
N GLU A 82 12.65 1.60 6.69
CA GLU A 82 13.48 2.69 6.12
C GLU A 82 12.82 3.34 4.90
N LEU A 83 12.06 2.58 4.13
CA LEU A 83 11.35 3.11 2.97
C LEU A 83 10.13 3.94 3.34
N VAL A 84 9.61 3.85 4.56
CA VAL A 84 8.41 4.58 4.96
C VAL A 84 8.60 6.09 4.81
N GLY A 85 7.64 6.74 4.15
CA GLY A 85 7.70 8.16 3.78
C GLY A 85 8.36 8.41 2.42
N ASN A 86 9.10 7.46 1.86
CA ASN A 86 9.72 7.63 0.55
C ASN A 86 8.69 7.47 -0.57
N ARG A 87 8.80 8.33 -1.60
CA ARG A 87 8.02 8.21 -2.84
C ARG A 87 8.63 7.24 -3.83
N LYS A 88 9.96 7.05 -3.74
CA LYS A 88 10.74 6.21 -4.63
C LYS A 88 11.13 4.92 -3.92
N VAL A 89 11.00 3.79 -4.60
CA VAL A 89 11.47 2.51 -4.07
C VAL A 89 12.93 2.32 -4.48
N LYS A 90 13.84 2.70 -3.58
CA LYS A 90 15.28 2.52 -3.75
C LYS A 90 15.81 1.65 -2.62
N VAL A 91 16.38 0.50 -2.96
CA VAL A 91 16.92 -0.46 -1.99
C VAL A 91 18.34 -0.81 -2.39
N ALA A 92 19.30 -0.60 -1.49
CA ALA A 92 20.71 -0.92 -1.69
C ALA A 92 21.28 -0.39 -3.03
N GLY A 93 20.97 0.86 -3.38
CA GLY A 93 21.43 1.51 -4.62
C GLY A 93 20.66 1.13 -5.89
N ARG A 94 19.76 0.15 -5.83
CA ARG A 94 18.90 -0.25 -6.96
C ARG A 94 17.54 0.41 -6.88
N THR A 95 17.05 0.92 -8.00
CA THR A 95 15.69 1.45 -8.17
C THR A 95 14.74 0.33 -8.59
N TRP A 96 13.54 0.32 -8.00
CA TRP A 96 12.44 -0.59 -8.30
C TRP A 96 11.23 0.21 -8.80
N PRO A 97 10.24 -0.42 -9.44
CA PRO A 97 8.98 0.23 -9.76
C PRO A 97 8.35 0.89 -8.54
N ASP A 98 7.83 2.11 -8.70
CA ASP A 98 7.26 2.91 -7.60
C ASP A 98 5.81 2.51 -7.26
N ASP A 99 5.53 1.20 -7.22
CA ASP A 99 4.23 0.60 -6.95
C ASP A 99 4.32 -0.47 -5.84
N CYS A 100 3.18 -1.11 -5.52
CA CYS A 100 3.10 -2.11 -4.47
C CYS A 100 3.97 -3.35 -4.74
N THR A 101 4.08 -3.77 -6.00
CA THR A 101 4.87 -4.93 -6.41
C THR A 101 6.36 -4.63 -6.34
N GLY A 102 6.82 -3.50 -6.88
CA GLY A 102 8.21 -3.07 -6.82
C GLY A 102 8.70 -2.82 -5.39
N PHE A 103 7.82 -2.33 -4.51
CA PHE A 103 8.10 -2.26 -3.07
C PHE A 103 8.39 -3.65 -2.48
N VAL A 104 7.51 -4.62 -2.72
CA VAL A 104 7.68 -5.99 -2.19
C VAL A 104 8.92 -6.65 -2.79
N GLU A 105 9.12 -6.60 -4.10
CA GLU A 105 10.31 -7.16 -4.74
C GLU A 105 11.61 -6.54 -4.18
N GLY A 106 11.64 -5.22 -4.02
CA GLY A 106 12.82 -4.51 -3.53
C GLY A 106 13.20 -4.86 -2.11
N VAL A 107 12.21 -4.94 -1.21
CA VAL A 107 12.45 -5.30 0.18
C VAL A 107 12.89 -6.76 0.30
N TYR A 108 12.20 -7.70 -0.36
CA TYR A 108 12.48 -9.13 -0.24
C TYR A 108 13.77 -9.57 -0.95
N ALA A 109 14.26 -8.79 -1.91
CA ALA A 109 15.60 -9.00 -2.47
C ALA A 109 16.71 -8.95 -1.40
N ARG A 110 16.50 -8.27 -0.26
CA ARG A 110 17.44 -8.26 0.89
C ARG A 110 17.52 -9.60 1.61
N ALA A 111 16.51 -10.45 1.47
CA ALA A 111 16.49 -11.82 1.92
C ALA A 111 16.92 -12.83 0.84
N GLY A 112 17.32 -12.36 -0.36
CA GLY A 112 17.60 -13.22 -1.51
C GLY A 112 16.33 -13.83 -2.15
N VAL A 113 15.15 -13.35 -1.78
CA VAL A 113 13.88 -13.80 -2.36
C VAL A 113 13.62 -13.02 -3.65
N SER A 114 13.32 -13.74 -4.73
CA SER A 114 12.95 -13.19 -6.02
C SER A 114 11.62 -13.77 -6.46
N PHE A 115 10.63 -12.90 -6.70
CA PHE A 115 9.30 -13.28 -7.20
C PHE A 115 9.24 -13.43 -8.73
N ARG A 116 10.36 -13.14 -9.41
CA ARG A 116 10.46 -13.25 -10.87
C ARG A 116 10.26 -14.70 -11.32
N GLY A 117 9.55 -14.87 -12.43
CA GLY A 117 9.30 -16.18 -13.04
C GLY A 117 8.09 -16.92 -12.47
N SER A 118 7.40 -16.39 -11.46
CA SER A 118 6.15 -16.98 -10.94
C SER A 118 4.89 -16.44 -11.60
N GLY A 119 5.00 -15.49 -12.52
CA GLY A 119 3.85 -15.05 -13.31
C GLY A 119 3.59 -16.00 -14.47
N VAL A 120 2.32 -16.28 -14.75
CA VAL A 120 1.88 -16.91 -16.01
C VAL A 120 1.15 -15.89 -16.89
N ALA A 121 0.90 -16.24 -18.15
CA ALA A 121 0.14 -15.38 -19.05
C ALA A 121 -1.22 -14.99 -18.44
N GLY A 122 -1.50 -13.68 -18.38
CA GLY A 122 -2.71 -13.13 -17.76
C GLY A 122 -2.55 -12.71 -16.29
N ASP A 123 -1.45 -13.09 -15.61
CA ASP A 123 -1.20 -12.61 -14.25
C ASP A 123 -0.82 -11.13 -14.25
N ASN A 124 -1.39 -10.36 -13.31
CA ASN A 124 -0.80 -9.11 -12.90
C ASN A 124 0.34 -9.36 -11.90
N GLY A 125 1.15 -8.33 -11.60
CA GLY A 125 2.31 -8.49 -10.70
C GLY A 125 1.94 -8.94 -9.28
N VAL A 126 0.75 -8.57 -8.77
CA VAL A 126 0.27 -9.00 -7.46
C VAL A 126 -0.07 -10.50 -7.47
N THR A 127 -0.75 -10.97 -8.52
CA THR A 127 -1.07 -12.39 -8.73
C THR A 127 0.19 -13.23 -8.90
N ALA A 128 1.22 -12.72 -9.58
CA ALA A 128 2.50 -13.40 -9.69
C ALA A 128 3.20 -13.58 -8.31
N ILE A 129 3.18 -12.54 -7.46
CA ILE A 129 3.71 -12.62 -6.08
C ILE A 129 2.88 -13.59 -5.24
N TYR A 130 1.55 -13.56 -5.37
CA TYR A 130 0.66 -14.51 -4.69
C TYR A 130 0.95 -15.95 -5.10
N ARG A 131 1.15 -16.20 -6.40
CA ARG A 131 1.49 -17.52 -6.93
C ARG A 131 2.82 -18.00 -6.37
N TYR A 132 3.85 -17.15 -6.36
CA TYR A 132 5.12 -17.46 -5.70
C TYR A 132 4.90 -17.89 -4.23
N ALA A 133 4.11 -17.12 -3.48
CA ALA A 133 3.85 -17.41 -2.07
C ALA A 133 3.08 -18.71 -1.85
N ARG A 134 2.19 -19.06 -2.78
CA ARG A 134 1.47 -20.35 -2.78
C ARG A 134 2.42 -21.51 -3.06
N ASP A 135 3.33 -21.35 -4.02
CA ASP A 135 4.16 -22.44 -4.52
C ASP A 135 5.42 -22.67 -3.67
N HIS A 136 5.95 -21.64 -3.01
CA HIS A 136 7.23 -21.69 -2.27
C HIS A 136 7.07 -21.39 -0.77
N GLY A 137 5.84 -21.22 -0.30
CA GLY A 137 5.56 -20.78 1.05
C GLY A 137 4.20 -21.26 1.52
N ARG A 138 3.47 -20.36 2.17
CA ARG A 138 2.11 -20.64 2.65
C ARG A 138 1.20 -19.45 2.43
N VAL A 139 0.07 -19.69 1.78
CA VAL A 139 -1.05 -18.74 1.71
C VAL A 139 -2.10 -19.14 2.73
N PHE A 140 -2.65 -18.18 3.47
CA PHE A 140 -3.65 -18.44 4.50
C PHE A 140 -4.59 -17.26 4.74
N THR A 141 -5.81 -17.56 5.14
CA THR A 141 -6.85 -16.57 5.46
C THR A 141 -7.23 -16.56 6.95
N ARG A 142 -6.82 -17.58 7.69
CA ARG A 142 -7.07 -17.74 9.13
C ARG A 142 -5.76 -17.86 9.90
N GLY A 143 -5.79 -17.43 11.17
CA GLY A 143 -4.63 -17.40 12.05
C GLY A 143 -3.94 -16.04 12.06
N LYS A 144 -2.92 -15.91 12.92
CA LYS A 144 -2.17 -14.67 13.12
C LYS A 144 -0.99 -14.61 12.12
N PRO A 145 -0.87 -13.55 11.29
CA PRO A 145 0.32 -13.38 10.46
C PRO A 145 1.53 -13.02 11.32
N LYS A 146 2.72 -13.17 10.75
CA LYS A 146 3.98 -12.76 11.38
C LYS A 146 4.52 -11.48 10.71
N PRO A 147 5.24 -10.61 11.43
CA PRO A 147 6.03 -9.55 10.82
C PRO A 147 6.90 -10.07 9.69
N GLY A 148 6.82 -9.48 8.51
CA GLY A 148 7.51 -9.93 7.29
C GLY A 148 6.72 -10.96 6.49
N ASP A 149 5.46 -11.24 6.82
CA ASP A 149 4.54 -11.90 5.88
C ASP A 149 3.97 -10.87 4.90
N LEU A 150 3.48 -11.35 3.76
CA LEU A 150 2.72 -10.57 2.78
C LEU A 150 1.24 -10.52 3.16
N VAL A 151 0.57 -9.45 2.76
CA VAL A 151 -0.89 -9.33 2.79
C VAL A 151 -1.41 -8.91 1.43
N PHE A 152 -2.40 -9.63 0.92
CA PHE A 152 -3.01 -9.42 -0.38
C PHE A 152 -4.42 -8.85 -0.22
N PHE A 153 -4.75 -7.89 -1.07
CA PHE A 153 -6.06 -7.28 -1.14
C PHE A 153 -6.64 -7.42 -2.55
N ARG A 154 -7.97 -7.53 -2.60
CA ARG A 154 -8.71 -7.62 -3.86
C ARG A 154 -9.44 -6.33 -4.18
N GLU A 155 -9.64 -6.08 -5.46
CA GLU A 155 -10.52 -5.01 -5.98
C GLU A 155 -10.22 -3.60 -5.43
N THR A 156 -8.96 -3.30 -5.11
CA THR A 156 -8.56 -2.00 -4.53
C THR A 156 -8.66 -0.85 -5.52
N TYR A 157 -8.55 -1.13 -6.81
CA TYR A 157 -8.82 -0.23 -7.93
C TYR A 157 -9.34 -1.06 -9.12
N ASP A 158 -9.92 -0.36 -10.09
CA ASP A 158 -10.37 -0.92 -11.35
C ASP A 158 -9.18 -1.04 -12.30
N GLN A 159 -8.64 -2.24 -12.44
CA GLN A 159 -7.38 -2.48 -13.15
C GLN A 159 -7.59 -2.51 -14.67
N ASN A 160 -8.62 -3.22 -15.14
CA ASN A 160 -8.94 -3.32 -16.57
C ASN A 160 -9.74 -2.12 -17.11
N ARG A 161 -10.22 -1.23 -16.23
CA ARG A 161 -10.99 -0.02 -16.53
C ARG A 161 -12.38 -0.31 -17.13
N ASP A 162 -12.98 -1.44 -16.78
CA ASP A 162 -14.33 -1.83 -17.24
C ASP A 162 -15.46 -1.29 -16.34
N GLY A 163 -15.11 -0.58 -15.25
CA GLY A 163 -16.04 -0.01 -14.28
C GLY A 163 -16.56 -0.99 -13.23
N ARG A 164 -16.19 -2.27 -13.28
CA ARG A 164 -16.66 -3.35 -12.40
C ARG A 164 -15.60 -3.67 -11.32
N ARG A 165 -15.90 -4.66 -10.48
CA ARG A 165 -15.04 -5.12 -9.36
C ARG A 165 -14.82 -6.62 -9.50
N ASN A 166 -13.98 -6.96 -10.46
CA ASN A 166 -13.72 -8.30 -10.98
C ASN A 166 -12.23 -8.47 -11.39
N ASP A 167 -11.33 -7.63 -10.87
CA ASP A 167 -9.91 -7.66 -11.22
C ASP A 167 -9.10 -8.67 -10.39
N GLY A 168 -9.71 -9.27 -9.36
CA GLY A 168 -9.08 -10.20 -8.44
C GLY A 168 -8.11 -9.51 -7.49
N LEU A 169 -6.90 -10.03 -7.38
CA LEU A 169 -5.86 -9.48 -6.51
C LEU A 169 -5.24 -8.25 -7.16
N THR A 170 -5.37 -7.09 -6.52
CA THR A 170 -4.92 -5.82 -7.10
C THR A 170 -3.94 -5.06 -6.21
N HIS A 171 -3.70 -5.52 -4.98
CA HIS A 171 -2.75 -4.85 -4.09
C HIS A 171 -2.04 -5.84 -3.16
N VAL A 172 -0.79 -5.54 -2.85
CA VAL A 172 0.01 -6.29 -1.88
C VAL A 172 0.70 -5.32 -0.90
N GLY A 173 0.90 -5.78 0.32
CA GLY A 173 1.70 -5.11 1.33
C GLY A 173 2.51 -6.11 2.15
N LEU A 174 3.34 -5.58 3.04
CA LEU A 174 4.13 -6.31 4.02
C LEU A 174 3.55 -6.08 5.40
N VAL A 175 3.39 -7.14 6.18
CA VAL A 175 3.01 -7.07 7.61
C VAL A 175 4.21 -6.56 8.41
N ASP A 176 4.09 -5.39 9.03
CA ASP A 176 5.14 -4.77 9.85
C ASP A 176 5.07 -5.27 11.31
N GLU A 177 3.87 -5.25 11.88
CA GLU A 177 3.59 -5.66 13.25
C GLU A 177 2.14 -6.14 13.39
N VAL A 178 1.89 -6.90 14.47
CA VAL A 178 0.54 -7.31 14.85
C VAL A 178 0.34 -6.98 16.32
N ALA A 179 -0.51 -5.99 16.58
CA ALA A 179 -0.85 -5.54 17.93
C ALA A 179 -1.57 -6.62 18.75
N SER A 180 -1.68 -6.37 20.05
CA SER A 180 -2.30 -7.29 21.01
C SER A 180 -3.80 -7.52 20.73
N ASP A 181 -4.49 -6.49 20.22
CA ASP A 181 -5.91 -6.53 19.80
C ASP A 181 -6.14 -7.21 18.44
N GLY A 182 -5.07 -7.72 17.82
CA GLY A 182 -5.11 -8.36 16.50
C GLY A 182 -5.07 -7.37 15.33
N THR A 183 -4.93 -6.06 15.57
CA THR A 183 -4.73 -5.07 14.51
C THR A 183 -3.36 -5.28 13.86
N VAL A 184 -3.37 -5.50 12.55
CA VAL A 184 -2.17 -5.68 11.73
C VAL A 184 -1.77 -4.34 11.14
N VAL A 185 -0.51 -3.95 11.31
CA VAL A 185 0.08 -2.81 10.61
C VAL A 185 0.77 -3.31 9.36
N VAL A 186 0.45 -2.67 8.24
CA VAL A 186 0.88 -3.05 6.90
C VAL A 186 1.69 -1.90 6.32
N ILE A 187 2.94 -2.16 5.94
CA ILE A 187 3.70 -1.25 5.08
C ILE A 187 3.41 -1.61 3.63
N HIS A 188 3.03 -0.62 2.84
CA HIS A 188 2.78 -0.80 1.41
C HIS A 188 3.12 0.47 0.62
N ARG A 189 3.21 0.34 -0.70
CA ARG A 189 3.40 1.46 -1.61
C ARG A 189 2.10 1.81 -2.31
N VAL A 190 1.63 3.03 -2.11
CA VAL A 190 0.46 3.64 -2.76
C VAL A 190 0.89 4.94 -3.45
N LYS A 191 0.06 5.57 -4.31
CA LYS A 191 0.44 6.76 -5.10
C LYS A 191 1.28 7.81 -4.34
N ARG A 192 0.91 8.16 -3.10
CA ARG A 192 1.57 9.22 -2.30
C ARG A 192 2.92 8.84 -1.67
N GLY A 193 3.17 7.57 -1.41
CA GLY A 193 4.42 7.13 -0.77
C GLY A 193 4.36 5.67 -0.33
N VAL A 194 5.47 5.18 0.22
CA VAL A 194 5.44 4.03 1.11
C VAL A 194 4.89 4.50 2.46
N VAL A 195 3.83 3.85 2.95
CA VAL A 195 3.07 4.28 4.13
C VAL A 195 2.65 3.09 4.97
N ARG A 196 2.23 3.34 6.22
CA ARG A 196 1.67 2.34 7.13
C ARG A 196 0.16 2.44 7.23
N TYR A 197 -0.51 1.30 7.08
CA TYR A 197 -1.97 1.13 7.19
C TYR A 197 -2.30 0.13 8.28
N ARG A 198 -3.43 0.30 8.94
CA ARG A 198 -3.98 -0.63 9.92
C ARG A 198 -5.06 -1.50 9.28
N MET A 199 -5.15 -2.74 9.73
CA MET A 199 -6.17 -3.71 9.33
C MET A 199 -6.52 -4.59 10.52
N ASN A 200 -7.79 -4.62 10.91
CA ASN A 200 -8.30 -5.50 11.95
C ASN A 200 -9.42 -6.38 11.37
N LEU A 201 -9.14 -7.67 11.23
CA LEU A 201 -10.06 -8.65 10.64
C LEU A 201 -11.17 -9.11 11.60
N ALA A 202 -11.04 -8.86 12.90
CA ALA A 202 -12.14 -9.12 13.85
C ALA A 202 -13.25 -8.06 13.73
N LYS A 203 -12.91 -6.86 13.25
CA LYS A 203 -13.82 -5.73 13.06
C LYS A 203 -13.64 -5.11 11.65
N PRO A 204 -13.84 -5.86 10.56
CA PRO A 204 -13.38 -5.48 9.23
C PRO A 204 -14.09 -4.24 8.66
N SER A 205 -15.34 -4.00 9.05
CA SER A 205 -16.15 -2.85 8.61
C SER A 205 -16.03 -1.62 9.52
N LEU A 206 -15.27 -1.70 10.62
CA LEU A 206 -15.09 -0.58 11.54
C LEU A 206 -13.78 0.14 11.24
N ARG A 207 -13.86 1.43 10.91
CA ARG A 207 -12.67 2.28 10.76
C ARG A 207 -12.01 2.56 12.10
N ARG A 208 -12.81 2.86 13.13
CA ARG A 208 -12.35 3.16 14.48
C ARG A 208 -13.09 2.30 15.49
N ASP A 209 -12.42 1.98 16.59
CA ASP A 209 -13.08 1.39 17.74
C ASP A 209 -14.05 2.43 18.35
N PRO A 210 -15.34 2.12 18.54
CA PRO A 210 -16.30 3.07 19.07
C PRO A 210 -16.07 3.42 20.54
N ARG A 211 -15.34 2.60 21.29
CA ARG A 211 -15.03 2.82 22.71
C ARG A 211 -13.75 3.62 22.90
N THR A 212 -12.68 3.26 22.19
CA THR A 212 -11.36 3.88 22.38
C THR A 212 -11.06 4.98 21.36
N GLY A 213 -11.78 5.02 20.24
CA GLY A 213 -11.51 5.94 19.13
C GLY A 213 -10.28 5.58 18.28
N GLU A 214 -9.55 4.52 18.64
CA GLU A 214 -8.37 4.04 17.92
C GLU A 214 -8.74 3.61 16.51
N VAL A 215 -7.83 3.81 15.55
CA VAL A 215 -8.05 3.38 14.16
C VAL A 215 -7.81 1.87 14.08
N LEU A 216 -8.82 1.13 13.63
CA LEU A 216 -8.76 -0.32 13.43
C LEU A 216 -8.45 -0.67 11.97
N ASN A 217 -9.06 0.06 11.03
CA ASN A 217 -8.88 -0.16 9.60
C ASN A 217 -8.70 1.17 8.85
N ASP A 218 -7.64 1.25 8.06
CA ASP A 218 -7.39 2.37 7.16
C ASP A 218 -8.22 2.28 5.88
N MET A 219 -8.40 3.42 5.20
CA MET A 219 -9.11 3.49 3.92
C MET A 219 -8.16 3.09 2.80
N LEU A 220 -8.44 1.97 2.14
CA LEU A 220 -7.59 1.44 1.07
C LEU A 220 -8.10 1.85 -0.31
N ARG A 221 -9.41 1.77 -0.53
CA ARG A 221 -10.04 2.30 -1.75
C ARG A 221 -10.62 3.66 -1.46
N VAL A 222 -10.11 4.66 -2.19
CA VAL A 222 -10.52 6.06 -2.05
C VAL A 222 -12.03 6.18 -2.37
N PRO A 223 -12.80 6.90 -1.55
CA PRO A 223 -14.20 7.16 -1.83
C PRO A 223 -14.34 7.96 -3.13
N GLY A 224 -15.27 7.54 -3.99
CA GLY A 224 -15.74 8.41 -5.08
C GLY A 224 -16.67 9.50 -4.53
N ALA A 225 -17.07 10.47 -5.36
CA ALA A 225 -17.94 11.56 -4.93
C ALA A 225 -19.24 11.10 -4.21
N THR A 226 -19.73 9.90 -4.56
CA THR A 226 -20.94 9.29 -4.01
C THR A 226 -20.70 7.94 -3.33
N LYS A 227 -19.45 7.46 -3.27
CA LYS A 227 -19.14 6.11 -2.78
C LYS A 227 -18.40 6.18 -1.45
N MET A 228 -18.84 5.40 -0.48
CA MET A 228 -18.13 5.28 0.80
C MET A 228 -16.71 4.72 0.60
N PRO A 229 -15.75 5.11 1.45
CA PRO A 229 -14.42 4.52 1.43
C PRO A 229 -14.54 3.04 1.78
N VAL A 230 -13.65 2.23 1.21
CA VAL A 230 -13.59 0.81 1.55
C VAL A 230 -12.32 0.52 2.32
N LEU A 231 -12.49 -0.16 3.44
CA LEU A 231 -11.47 -0.36 4.45
C LEU A 231 -10.56 -1.53 4.10
N THR A 232 -9.33 -1.51 4.62
CA THR A 232 -8.37 -2.62 4.51
C THR A 232 -8.99 -3.96 4.88
N GLY A 233 -9.69 -4.04 6.03
CA GLY A 233 -10.31 -5.27 6.50
C GLY A 233 -11.40 -5.82 5.57
N GLN A 234 -12.10 -4.95 4.82
CA GLN A 234 -13.12 -5.37 3.86
C GLN A 234 -12.53 -5.91 2.55
N LEU A 235 -11.34 -5.44 2.18
CA LEU A 235 -10.65 -5.82 0.94
C LEU A 235 -9.63 -6.94 1.13
N PHE A 236 -9.43 -7.41 2.36
CA PHE A 236 -8.51 -8.51 2.68
C PHE A 236 -8.85 -9.76 1.87
N ALA A 237 -7.86 -10.29 1.16
CA ALA A 237 -7.95 -11.55 0.43
C ALA A 237 -7.24 -12.68 1.17
N SER A 238 -5.95 -12.50 1.50
CA SER A 238 -5.15 -13.51 2.18
C SER A 238 -3.84 -12.92 2.72
N TYR A 239 -3.19 -13.68 3.59
CA TYR A 239 -1.77 -13.52 3.91
C TYR A 239 -0.92 -14.51 3.10
N GLY A 240 0.36 -14.21 2.94
CA GLY A 240 1.36 -15.11 2.36
C GLY A 240 2.66 -15.10 3.15
N SER A 241 3.15 -16.25 3.61
CA SER A 241 4.46 -16.35 4.25
C SER A 241 5.45 -16.99 3.29
N VAL A 242 6.54 -16.28 2.99
CA VAL A 242 7.60 -16.72 2.06
C VAL A 242 8.99 -16.71 2.70
N LEU A 243 9.07 -16.23 3.94
CA LEU A 243 10.29 -16.27 4.74
C LEU A 243 10.17 -17.44 5.72
N PRO A 244 11.27 -18.15 6.01
CA PRO A 244 11.23 -19.21 6.99
C PRO A 244 10.80 -18.69 8.36
N ASP A 245 10.32 -19.61 9.19
CA ASP A 245 9.99 -19.29 10.56
C ASP A 245 11.26 -18.95 11.35
N PRO A 246 11.20 -17.96 12.27
CA PRO A 246 12.28 -17.75 13.21
C PRO A 246 12.49 -19.03 14.00
N LYS A 247 13.71 -19.56 14.02
CA LYS A 247 14.03 -20.66 14.94
C LYS A 247 13.80 -20.17 16.37
N PRO A 248 13.18 -20.97 17.25
CA PRO A 248 13.12 -20.62 18.66
C PRO A 248 14.54 -20.38 19.16
N ALA A 249 14.73 -19.26 19.87
CA ALA A 249 16.02 -18.95 20.47
C ALA A 249 16.43 -20.13 21.36
N LYS A 250 17.63 -20.69 21.14
CA LYS A 250 18.20 -21.65 22.09
C LYS A 250 18.21 -20.97 23.46
N PRO A 251 17.72 -21.61 24.53
CA PRO A 251 17.84 -21.04 25.86
C PRO A 251 19.32 -20.78 26.12
N THR A 252 19.66 -19.51 26.36
CA THR A 252 20.99 -19.10 26.76
C THR A 252 21.31 -19.80 28.08
N LYS A 253 22.50 -20.41 28.17
CA LYS A 253 23.01 -21.15 29.35
C LYS A 253 23.09 -20.32 30.65
N ALA A 254 22.59 -19.10 30.69
CA ALA A 254 22.66 -18.21 31.85
C ALA A 254 21.68 -18.57 32.99
N ALA A 255 20.73 -19.49 32.79
CA ALA A 255 19.76 -19.87 33.83
C ALA A 255 20.12 -21.13 34.63
N ALA A 256 21.27 -21.78 34.36
CA ALA A 256 21.66 -23.02 35.05
C ALA A 256 22.49 -22.81 36.34
N VAL A 257 22.77 -21.56 36.73
CA VAL A 257 23.58 -21.23 37.94
C VAL A 257 22.73 -20.58 39.05
N ALA A 258 21.41 -20.70 39.00
CA ALA A 258 20.51 -20.22 40.07
C ALA A 258 19.71 -21.34 40.76
N ARG A 259 20.17 -22.59 40.63
CA ARG A 259 19.62 -23.74 41.36
C ARG A 259 20.74 -24.66 41.84
N ARG A 260 21.48 -24.19 42.84
CA ARG A 260 22.18 -25.03 43.82
C ARG A 260 22.13 -24.32 45.16
#